data_AF-A0A517VII9-F1
#
_entry.id   AF-A0A517VII9-F1
#
_cell.length_a   1.000
_cell.length_b   1.000
_cell.length_c   1.000
_cell.angle_alpha   90.00
_cell.angle_beta   90.00
_cell.angle_gamma   90.00
#
_symmetry.space_group_name_H-M   'P 1'
#
loop_
_entity.id
_entity.type
_entity.pdbx_description
1 polymer ?
#
loop_
_entity_poly.entity_id
_entity_poly.type
_entity_poly.pdbx_seq_one_letter_code
_entity_poly.pdbx_strand_id
1 'polypeptide(L)'
;MTHQTAKLSTFDEYLETGGDTATDQHDQHRERQKILDRFPYPVTLELSFPELDFANRWCWQHFGSNYGECFQKQSEYRICAIDFSHCHIGSWTNHWLAKTDYEFGFNEWYFSNASERDLFLDFVPYINWGENYPK
;
A
#
# COMPACT_ATOMS: atom_id res chain seq x y z
N MET A 1 -17.85 17.17 1.76
CA MET A 1 -17.02 16.46 2.76
C MET A 1 -15.79 16.05 1.98
N THR A 2 -14.58 16.36 2.43
CA THR A 2 -13.39 15.88 1.73
C THR A 2 -13.32 14.36 1.93
N HIS A 3 -13.60 13.59 0.88
CA HIS A 3 -13.48 12.13 0.85
C HIS A 3 -12.00 11.72 0.84
N GLN A 4 -11.31 12.09 1.92
CA GLN A 4 -9.90 11.84 2.17
C GLN A 4 -9.77 11.39 3.63
N THR A 5 -9.43 10.13 3.80
CA THR A 5 -9.17 9.44 5.05
C THR A 5 -7.71 9.00 5.16
N ALA A 6 -6.96 9.03 4.06
CA ALA A 6 -5.54 8.70 4.02
C ALA A 6 -4.73 9.58 4.96
N LYS A 7 -3.98 8.94 5.86
CA LYS A 7 -3.13 9.58 6.87
C LYS A 7 -1.79 8.87 6.95
N LEU A 8 -0.70 9.63 7.07
CA LEU A 8 0.61 9.08 7.38
C LEU A 8 0.58 8.36 8.73
N SER A 9 1.18 7.18 8.75
CA SER A 9 1.33 6.37 9.95
C SER A 9 2.66 5.62 9.94
N THR A 10 2.81 4.64 10.81
CA THR A 10 4.01 3.83 10.99
C THR A 10 3.62 2.37 11.23
N PHE A 11 4.57 1.48 10.99
CA PHE A 11 4.39 0.07 11.33
C PHE A 11 4.15 -0.14 12.84
N ASP A 12 4.79 0.66 13.70
CA ASP A 12 4.62 0.55 15.15
C ASP A 12 3.21 0.99 15.58
N GLU A 13 2.67 2.08 15.03
CA GLU A 13 1.27 2.48 15.26
C GLU A 13 0.28 1.38 14.83
N TYR A 14 0.56 0.68 13.74
CA TYR A 14 -0.20 -0.52 13.33
C TYR A 14 -0.09 -1.66 14.36
N LEU A 15 1.08 -1.89 14.96
CA LEU A 15 1.22 -2.90 16.01
C LEU A 15 0.47 -2.52 17.30
N GLU A 16 0.40 -1.23 17.60
CA GLU A 16 -0.27 -0.68 18.77
C GLU A 16 -1.81 -0.74 18.71
N THR A 17 -2.41 -1.00 17.54
CA THR A 17 -3.88 -1.18 17.44
C THR A 17 -4.39 -2.40 18.20
N GLY A 18 -3.48 -3.30 18.63
CA GLY A 18 -3.80 -4.47 19.43
C GLY A 18 -4.37 -5.64 18.62
N GLY A 19 -4.82 -6.67 19.32
CA GLY A 19 -5.38 -7.91 18.73
C GLY A 19 -4.36 -9.02 18.50
N ASP A 20 -3.07 -8.69 18.41
CA ASP A 20 -1.99 -9.64 18.18
C ASP A 20 -1.38 -10.19 19.47
N THR A 21 -0.93 -11.45 19.42
CA THR A 21 0.01 -11.98 20.40
C THR A 21 1.44 -11.53 20.11
N ALA A 22 2.34 -11.68 21.08
CA ALA A 22 3.77 -11.39 20.87
C ALA A 22 4.39 -12.24 19.73
N THR A 23 3.89 -13.46 19.53
CA THR A 23 4.32 -14.32 18.42
C THR A 23 3.86 -13.75 17.07
N ASP A 24 2.62 -13.26 16.99
CA ASP A 24 2.09 -12.66 15.76
C ASP A 24 2.87 -11.39 15.39
N GLN A 25 3.17 -10.54 16.36
CA GLN A 25 4.00 -9.35 16.14
C GLN A 25 5.41 -9.72 15.67
N HIS A 26 6.03 -10.74 16.26
CA HIS A 26 7.34 -11.23 15.84
C HIS A 26 7.32 -11.74 14.39
N ASP A 27 6.28 -12.49 14.03
CA ASP A 27 6.11 -13.00 12.66
C ASP A 27 5.90 -11.86 11.66
N GLN A 28 5.10 -10.85 11.99
CA GLN A 28 4.88 -9.67 11.16
C GLN A 28 6.18 -8.88 10.94
N HIS A 29 6.99 -8.67 11.99
CA HIS A 29 8.31 -8.05 11.85
C HIS A 29 9.22 -8.85 10.90
N ARG A 30 9.23 -10.18 11.04
CA ARG A 30 10.04 -11.05 10.18
C ARG A 30 9.61 -10.99 8.72
N GLU A 31 8.31 -11.03 8.43
CA GLU A 31 7.82 -10.93 7.06
C GLU A 31 8.09 -9.55 6.47
N ARG A 32 7.85 -8.48 7.23
CA ARG A 32 8.21 -7.11 6.83
C ARG A 32 9.70 -6.98 6.51
N GLN A 33 10.58 -7.57 7.32
CA GLN A 33 12.03 -7.52 7.10
C GLN A 33 12.43 -8.11 5.74
N LYS A 34 11.81 -9.21 5.31
CA LYS A 34 12.09 -9.81 3.99
C LYS A 34 11.79 -8.85 2.84
N ILE A 35 10.77 -8.00 3.00
CA ILE A 35 10.42 -6.98 2.01
C ILE A 35 11.44 -5.84 2.06
N LEU A 36 11.79 -5.37 3.26
CA LEU A 36 12.75 -4.28 3.49
C LEU A 36 14.16 -4.60 2.98
N ASP A 37 14.58 -5.86 3.03
CA ASP A 37 15.87 -6.30 2.48
C ASP A 37 16.01 -5.99 0.98
N ARG A 38 14.88 -5.87 0.27
CA ARG A 38 14.83 -5.53 -1.16
C ARG A 38 14.32 -4.12 -1.44
N PHE A 39 13.40 -3.62 -0.63
CA PHE A 39 12.74 -2.33 -0.79
C PHE A 39 12.85 -1.53 0.52
N PRO A 40 14.03 -0.91 0.78
CA PRO A 40 14.39 -0.39 2.10
C PRO A 40 13.72 0.95 2.45
N TYR A 41 12.88 1.50 1.57
CA TYR A 41 12.23 2.78 1.76
C TYR A 41 10.71 2.59 1.90
N PRO A 42 10.19 2.28 3.11
CA PRO A 42 8.77 2.10 3.34
C PRO A 42 8.03 3.43 3.57
N VAL A 43 6.72 3.44 3.28
CA VAL A 43 5.74 4.45 3.67
C VAL A 43 4.49 3.73 4.15
N THR A 44 4.12 3.93 5.41
CA THR A 44 2.88 3.38 5.98
C THR A 44 1.80 4.45 5.98
N LEU A 45 0.61 4.10 5.49
CA LEU A 45 -0.58 4.93 5.60
C LEU A 45 -1.69 4.15 6.27
N GLU A 46 -2.52 4.85 7.03
CA GLU A 46 -3.88 4.45 7.39
C GLU A 46 -4.83 5.04 6.34
N LEU A 47 -5.67 4.22 5.71
CA LEU A 47 -6.50 4.63 4.58
C LEU A 47 -7.65 3.67 4.30
N SER A 48 -8.59 4.07 3.44
CA SER A 48 -9.68 3.20 2.97
C SER A 48 -9.27 2.35 1.75
N PHE A 49 -10.05 1.30 1.44
CA PHE A 49 -9.85 0.50 0.22
C PHE A 49 -9.88 1.33 -1.08
N PRO A 50 -10.82 2.29 -1.27
CA PRO A 50 -10.82 3.18 -2.44
C PRO A 50 -9.52 3.98 -2.58
N GLU A 51 -9.00 4.49 -1.47
CA GLU A 51 -7.74 5.24 -1.45
C GLU A 51 -6.54 4.36 -1.74
N LEU A 52 -6.56 3.09 -1.31
CA LEU A 52 -5.52 2.11 -1.60
C LEU A 52 -5.45 1.85 -3.10
N ASP A 53 -6.60 1.63 -3.73
CA ASP A 53 -6.71 1.42 -5.16
C ASP A 53 -6.29 2.67 -5.95
N PHE A 54 -6.70 3.86 -5.50
CA PHE A 54 -6.29 5.13 -6.10
C PHE A 54 -4.77 5.36 -6.00
N ALA A 55 -4.18 5.11 -4.84
CA ALA A 55 -2.74 5.23 -4.62
C ALA A 55 -1.95 4.20 -5.43
N ASN A 56 -2.42 2.95 -5.51
CA ASN A 56 -1.80 1.92 -6.32
C ASN A 56 -1.82 2.28 -7.80
N ARG A 57 -2.95 2.77 -8.34
CA ARG A 57 -3.02 3.28 -9.71
C ARG A 57 -1.97 4.35 -9.97
N TRP A 58 -1.82 5.31 -9.05
CA TRP A 58 -0.84 6.38 -9.19
C TRP A 58 0.60 5.82 -9.23
N CYS A 59 0.95 4.90 -8.33
CA CYS A 59 2.26 4.24 -8.34
C CYS A 59 2.51 3.51 -9.66
N TRP A 60 1.50 2.80 -10.19
CA TRP A 60 1.59 2.14 -11.49
C TRP A 60 1.87 3.12 -12.65
N GLN A 61 1.27 4.31 -12.61
CA GLN A 61 1.46 5.33 -13.65
C GLN A 61 2.83 6.02 -13.58
N HIS A 62 3.43 6.14 -12.39
CA HIS A 62 4.65 6.91 -12.17
C HIS A 62 5.91 6.03 -12.05
N PHE A 63 5.78 4.83 -11.48
CA PHE A 63 6.89 3.92 -11.17
C PHE A 63 6.84 2.62 -11.99
N GLY A 64 5.78 2.41 -12.77
CA GLY A 64 5.57 1.17 -13.53
C GLY A 64 4.99 0.05 -12.67
N SER A 65 5.11 -1.20 -13.12
CA SER A 65 4.51 -2.34 -12.43
C SER A 65 5.08 -2.54 -11.03
N ASN A 66 4.27 -3.02 -10.09
CA ASN A 66 4.75 -3.44 -8.78
C ASN A 66 5.68 -4.68 -8.90
N TYR A 67 6.32 -5.05 -7.81
CA TYR A 67 7.04 -6.32 -7.67
C TYR A 67 6.18 -7.35 -6.98
N GLY A 68 6.21 -8.59 -7.49
CA GLY A 68 5.51 -9.73 -6.90
C GLY A 68 4.27 -10.13 -7.69
N GLU A 69 3.36 -10.83 -7.02
CA GLU A 69 2.10 -11.27 -7.61
C GLU A 69 1.21 -10.08 -7.98
N CYS A 70 0.56 -10.18 -9.14
CA CYS A 70 -0.32 -9.14 -9.64
C CYS A 70 -1.76 -9.32 -9.15
N PHE A 71 -2.23 -8.36 -8.34
CA PHE A 71 -3.61 -8.29 -7.86
C PHE A 71 -4.47 -7.27 -8.63
N GLN A 72 -3.95 -6.65 -9.70
CA GLN A 72 -4.65 -5.60 -10.47
C GLN A 72 -5.96 -6.06 -11.11
N LYS A 73 -6.19 -7.37 -11.27
CA LYS A 73 -7.47 -7.91 -11.74
C LYS A 73 -8.63 -7.58 -10.79
N GLN A 74 -8.35 -7.40 -9.50
CA GLN A 74 -9.32 -7.08 -8.46
C GLN A 74 -9.42 -5.59 -8.16
N SER A 75 -8.52 -4.78 -8.74
CA SER A 75 -8.48 -3.34 -8.51
C SER A 75 -9.53 -2.63 -9.35
N GLU A 76 -10.19 -1.64 -8.76
CA GLU A 76 -11.12 -0.75 -9.46
C GLU A 76 -10.41 0.07 -10.55
N TYR A 77 -9.14 0.40 -10.32
CA TYR A 77 -8.29 1.16 -11.24
C TYR A 77 -7.27 0.27 -11.94
N ARG A 78 -7.76 -0.79 -12.58
CA ARG A 78 -6.94 -1.76 -13.31
C ARG A 78 -6.06 -1.11 -14.39
N ILE A 79 -4.76 -1.33 -14.31
CA ILE A 79 -3.78 -0.95 -15.34
C ILE A 79 -3.21 -2.18 -16.05
N CYS A 80 -2.92 -3.27 -15.32
CA CYS A 80 -2.43 -4.51 -15.94
C CYS A 80 -3.56 -5.26 -16.68
N ALA A 81 -3.40 -5.48 -17.99
CA ALA A 81 -4.39 -6.16 -18.82
C ALA A 81 -4.38 -7.70 -18.75
N ILE A 82 -3.46 -8.31 -18.00
CA ILE A 82 -3.34 -9.78 -17.92
C ILE A 82 -4.37 -10.32 -16.92
N ASP A 83 -5.18 -11.29 -17.35
CA ASP A 83 -6.31 -11.85 -16.56
C ASP A 83 -5.99 -13.12 -15.75
N PHE A 84 -4.85 -13.77 -16.03
CA PHE A 84 -4.40 -14.97 -15.35
C PHE A 84 -3.32 -14.65 -14.30
N SER A 85 -3.04 -15.59 -13.39
CA SER A 85 -2.00 -15.40 -12.35
C SER A 85 -0.64 -15.17 -13.00
N HIS A 86 0.03 -14.09 -12.61
CA HIS A 86 1.34 -13.69 -13.10
C HIS A 86 2.03 -12.80 -12.07
N CYS A 87 3.33 -12.58 -12.29
CA CYS A 87 4.13 -11.70 -11.46
C CYS A 87 4.76 -10.58 -12.28
N HIS A 88 5.10 -9.50 -11.60
CA HIS A 88 5.82 -8.37 -12.16
C HIS A 88 7.18 -8.18 -11.48
N ILE A 89 8.10 -7.55 -12.21
CA ILE A 89 9.42 -7.16 -11.71
C ILE A 89 9.44 -5.63 -11.66
N GLY A 90 8.99 -5.09 -10.53
CA GLY A 90 8.91 -3.66 -10.27
C GLY A 90 10.00 -3.11 -9.36
N SER A 91 10.07 -1.78 -9.29
CA SER A 91 10.90 -1.02 -8.35
C SER A 91 10.19 -0.73 -7.01
N TRP A 92 8.92 -1.09 -6.89
CA TRP A 92 8.10 -0.88 -5.70
C TRP A 92 7.16 -2.06 -5.45
N THR A 93 6.67 -2.22 -4.22
CA THR A 93 5.60 -3.16 -3.88
C THR A 93 4.76 -2.60 -2.73
N ASN A 94 3.71 -3.30 -2.34
CA ASN A 94 2.91 -2.93 -1.17
C ASN A 94 2.53 -4.16 -0.35
N HIS A 95 2.13 -3.93 0.90
CA HIS A 95 1.62 -4.95 1.78
C HIS A 95 0.46 -4.40 2.60
N TRP A 96 -0.70 -5.06 2.49
CA TRP A 96 -1.87 -4.76 3.30
C TRP A 96 -1.70 -5.33 4.70
N LEU A 97 -1.71 -4.45 5.70
CA LEU A 97 -1.55 -4.75 7.11
C LEU A 97 -2.95 -4.86 7.75
N ALA A 98 -3.56 -6.04 7.64
CA ALA A 98 -4.96 -6.27 8.00
C ALA A 98 -5.19 -6.31 9.53
N LYS A 99 -5.71 -5.23 10.12
CA LYS A 99 -6.17 -5.20 11.54
C LYS A 99 -7.46 -4.45 11.81
N THR A 100 -7.96 -3.77 10.82
CA THR A 100 -9.05 -2.80 10.91
C THR A 100 -10.30 -3.36 10.25
N ASP A 101 -11.40 -2.62 10.39
CA ASP A 101 -12.71 -2.97 9.85
C ASP A 101 -12.69 -3.22 8.32
N TYR A 102 -13.82 -3.66 7.79
CA TYR A 102 -13.94 -4.08 6.38
C TYR A 102 -13.73 -2.94 5.36
N GLU A 103 -13.49 -1.69 5.80
CA GLU A 103 -13.44 -0.52 4.90
C GLU A 103 -12.18 0.33 5.07
N PHE A 104 -11.51 0.28 6.21
CA PHE A 104 -10.29 1.06 6.52
C PHE A 104 -9.14 0.15 6.93
N GLY A 105 -7.91 0.63 6.85
CA GLY A 105 -6.75 -0.06 7.40
C GLY A 105 -5.38 0.47 7.05
N PHE A 106 -4.38 -0.32 7.41
CA PHE A 106 -2.99 0.04 7.22
C PHE A 106 -2.46 -0.62 5.96
N ASN A 107 -1.74 0.15 5.16
CA ASN A 107 -0.97 -0.38 4.05
C ASN A 107 0.43 0.22 4.08
N GLU A 108 1.43 -0.60 3.82
CA GLU A 108 2.80 -0.15 3.65
C GLU A 108 3.21 -0.29 2.19
N TRP A 109 3.62 0.81 1.58
CA TRP A 109 4.29 0.81 0.28
C TRP A 109 5.79 0.76 0.52
N TYR A 110 6.49 -0.02 -0.29
CA TYR A 110 7.93 -0.16 -0.21
C TYR A 110 8.54 0.18 -1.55
N PHE A 111 9.57 1.02 -1.51
CA PHE A 111 10.28 1.48 -2.71
C PHE A 111 11.73 1.01 -2.67
N SER A 112 12.28 0.73 -3.85
CA SER A 112 13.69 0.34 -4.02
C SER A 112 14.63 1.53 -3.95
N ASN A 113 14.13 2.74 -4.21
CA ASN A 113 14.90 3.98 -4.18
C ASN A 113 14.20 5.08 -3.37
N ALA A 114 15.00 5.93 -2.73
CA ALA A 114 14.52 7.01 -1.87
C ALA A 114 13.69 8.05 -2.64
N SER A 115 14.03 8.30 -3.91
CA SER A 115 13.34 9.28 -4.76
C SER A 115 11.90 8.91 -5.08
N GLU A 116 11.61 7.64 -5.37
CA GLU A 116 10.23 7.16 -5.56
C GLU A 116 9.42 7.30 -4.27
N ARG A 117 10.04 6.96 -3.13
CA ARG A 117 9.43 7.17 -1.81
C ARG A 117 9.13 8.63 -1.54
N ASP A 118 10.06 9.54 -1.84
CA ASP A 118 9.86 10.99 -1.67
C ASP A 118 8.73 11.52 -2.58
N LEU A 119 8.70 11.09 -3.85
CA LEU A 119 7.62 11.43 -4.78
C LEU A 119 6.26 10.89 -4.31
N PHE A 120 6.21 9.69 -3.74
CA PHE A 120 4.98 9.15 -3.17
C PHE A 120 4.53 9.95 -1.94
N LEU A 121 5.45 10.34 -1.06
CA LEU A 121 5.14 11.19 0.09
C LEU A 121 4.56 12.55 -0.33
N ASP A 122 5.11 13.17 -1.37
CA ASP A 122 4.58 14.40 -1.95
C ASP A 122 3.16 14.21 -2.53
N PHE A 123 2.84 12.99 -2.98
CA PHE A 123 1.52 12.63 -3.50
C PHE A 123 0.49 12.34 -2.39
N VAL A 124 0.89 11.95 -1.18
CA VAL A 124 -0.02 11.57 -0.08
C VAL A 124 -1.17 12.58 0.16
N PRO A 125 -0.92 13.91 0.21
CA PRO A 125 -1.99 14.90 0.41
C PRO A 125 -3.06 14.92 -0.69
N TYR A 126 -2.81 14.28 -1.83
CA TYR A 126 -3.73 14.21 -2.98
C TYR A 126 -4.49 12.89 -3.06
N ILE A 127 -4.16 11.91 -2.21
CA ILE A 127 -4.90 10.65 -2.12
C ILE A 127 -6.34 10.95 -1.68
N ASN A 128 -7.30 10.37 -2.39
CA ASN A 128 -8.72 10.48 -2.14
C ASN A 128 -9.42 9.22 -2.66
N TRP A 129 -10.72 9.12 -2.45
CA TRP A 129 -11.51 7.96 -2.86
C TRP A 129 -11.59 7.78 -4.39
N GLY A 130 -11.09 8.72 -5.17
CA GLY A 130 -10.99 8.65 -6.62
C GLY A 130 -12.26 9.09 -7.35
N GLU A 131 -12.28 8.93 -8.67
CA GLU A 131 -13.34 9.48 -9.51
C GLU A 131 -14.66 8.71 -9.45
N ASN A 132 -14.65 7.47 -8.95
CA ASN A 132 -15.83 6.61 -8.90
C ASN A 132 -16.71 6.82 -7.66
N TYR A 133 -16.25 7.66 -6.72
CA TYR A 133 -16.97 7.96 -5.48
C TYR A 133 -17.53 9.40 -5.51
N PRO A 134 -18.72 9.66 -4.93
CA PRO A 134 -19.27 11.02 -4.83
C PRO A 134 -18.29 11.95 -4.10
N LYS A 135 -18.20 13.22 -4.53
CA LYS A 135 -17.32 14.23 -3.92
C LYS A 135 -17.98 15.03 -2.80
#